data_AF-A0A9J6HB78-F1
#
_entry.id   AF-A0A9J6HB78-F1
#
_cell.length_a   1.000
_cell.length_b   1.000
_cell.length_c   1.000
_cell.angle_alpha   90.00
_cell.angle_beta   90.00
_cell.angle_gamma   90.00
#
_symmetry.space_group_name_H-M   'P 1'
#
loop_
_entity.id
_entity.type
_entity.pdbx_description
1 polymer ?
#
loop_
_entity_poly.entity_id
_entity_poly.type
_entity_poly.pdbx_seq_one_letter_code
_entity_poly.pdbx_strand_id
1 'polypeptide(L)'
;MFWPISAQSTKAFAERDRCLSTGGVDAAESVFPEIPALEVAYAAYRASLRNDSAHQGIAADMTGDVVFLMTACYTTCTHVFPGDPPNPYAVDCNKAMRNFRPFAKVFKCPTGSRMNPGKKCPFFTN
;
A
#
# COMPACT_ATOMS: atom_id res chain seq x y z
N MET A 1 -22.83 -23.19 2.51
CA MET A 1 -23.49 -22.41 1.46
C MET A 1 -22.40 -21.68 0.68
N PHE A 2 -22.02 -22.18 -0.50
CA PHE A 2 -21.04 -21.52 -1.36
C PHE A 2 -21.79 -20.55 -2.27
N TRP A 3 -21.53 -19.24 -2.12
CA TRP A 3 -22.00 -18.25 -3.09
C TRP A 3 -21.23 -18.45 -4.40
N PRO A 4 -21.91 -18.70 -5.54
CA PRO A 4 -21.21 -18.78 -6.82
C PRO A 4 -20.56 -17.44 -7.13
N ILE A 5 -19.25 -17.43 -7.41
CA ILE A 5 -18.53 -16.25 -7.86
C ILE A 5 -19.06 -15.90 -9.25
N SER A 6 -19.60 -14.69 -9.42
CA SER A 6 -20.13 -14.25 -10.70
C SER A 6 -19.00 -14.04 -11.72
N ALA A 7 -19.28 -14.23 -13.02
CA ALA A 7 -18.32 -13.92 -14.09
C ALA A 7 -17.85 -12.45 -14.05
N GLN A 8 -18.72 -11.55 -13.59
CA GLN A 8 -18.40 -10.14 -13.39
C GLN A 8 -17.36 -9.94 -12.28
N SER A 9 -17.49 -10.66 -11.16
CA SER A 9 -16.52 -10.62 -10.05
C SER A 9 -15.15 -11.13 -10.48
N THR A 10 -15.10 -12.23 -11.25
CA THR A 10 -13.84 -12.77 -11.80
C THR A 10 -13.15 -11.77 -12.73
N LYS A 11 -13.92 -11.12 -13.62
CA LYS A 11 -13.38 -10.10 -14.53
C LYS A 11 -12.83 -8.89 -13.76
N ALA A 12 -13.58 -8.37 -12.79
CA ALA A 12 -13.14 -7.24 -11.98
C ALA A 12 -11.88 -7.55 -11.18
N PHE A 13 -11.77 -8.76 -10.61
CA PHE A 13 -10.55 -9.21 -9.95
C PHE A 13 -9.36 -9.19 -10.91
N ALA A 14 -9.49 -9.81 -12.09
CA ALA A 14 -8.41 -9.88 -13.08
C ALA A 14 -7.97 -8.50 -13.59
N GLU A 15 -8.90 -7.54 -13.73
CA GLU A 15 -8.57 -6.16 -14.10
C GLU A 15 -7.75 -5.44 -13.02
N ARG A 16 -8.05 -5.69 -11.73
CA ARG A 16 -7.38 -5.05 -10.59
C ARG A 16 -6.01 -5.69 -10.29
N ASP A 17 -5.93 -7.02 -10.38
CA ASP A 17 -4.69 -7.79 -10.29
C ASP A 17 -3.66 -7.35 -11.33
N ARG A 18 -4.14 -7.03 -12.54
CA ARG A 18 -3.31 -6.54 -13.65
C ARG A 18 -3.14 -5.02 -13.67
N CYS A 19 -3.58 -4.30 -12.64
CA CYS A 19 -3.37 -2.86 -12.61
C CYS A 19 -1.88 -2.56 -12.45
N LEU A 20 -1.29 -1.97 -13.49
CA LEU A 20 0.11 -1.60 -13.51
C LEU A 20 0.28 -0.17 -13.04
N SER A 21 1.13 0.01 -12.02
CA SER A 21 1.46 1.33 -11.49
C SER A 21 2.45 2.05 -12.41
N THR A 22 2.06 3.21 -12.94
CA THR A 22 2.96 4.09 -13.70
C THR A 22 3.47 5.20 -12.78
N GLY A 23 4.75 5.13 -12.42
CA GLY A 23 5.37 6.17 -11.57
C GLY A 23 6.82 5.88 -11.13
N GLY A 24 7.42 4.79 -11.59
CA GLY A 24 8.86 4.51 -11.49
C GLY A 24 9.60 4.88 -12.77
N VAL A 25 10.93 4.87 -12.70
CA VAL A 25 11.84 5.15 -13.84
C VAL A 25 11.87 3.99 -14.85
N ASP A 26 11.25 2.85 -14.51
CA ASP A 26 11.19 1.63 -15.31
C ASP A 26 9.77 1.03 -15.34
N ALA A 27 9.62 -0.03 -16.15
CA ALA A 27 8.40 -0.68 -16.64
C ALA A 27 7.16 -0.71 -15.72
N ALA A 28 5.99 -0.79 -16.35
CA ALA A 28 4.71 -0.92 -15.66
C ALA A 28 4.65 -2.25 -14.88
N GLU A 29 4.63 -2.18 -13.54
CA GLU A 29 4.63 -3.36 -12.68
C GLU A 29 3.35 -3.49 -11.85
N SER A 30 2.91 -4.73 -11.60
CA SER A 30 1.76 -5.02 -10.73
C SER A 30 2.07 -4.67 -9.28
N VAL A 31 1.07 -4.11 -8.59
CA VAL A 31 1.11 -3.74 -7.16
C VAL A 31 0.29 -4.70 -6.29
N PHE A 32 -0.12 -5.82 -6.89
CA PHE A 32 -0.71 -6.94 -6.20
C PHE A 32 0.41 -7.87 -5.71
N PRO A 33 0.35 -8.40 -4.48
CA PRO A 33 -0.76 -8.34 -3.51
C PRO A 33 -0.69 -7.19 -2.48
N GLU A 34 0.26 -6.26 -2.58
CA GLU A 34 0.56 -5.31 -1.52
C GLU A 34 -0.60 -4.33 -1.25
N ILE A 35 -1.25 -3.83 -2.30
CA ILE A 35 -2.37 -2.88 -2.15
C ILE A 35 -3.57 -3.46 -1.41
N PRO A 36 -4.15 -4.62 -1.81
CA PRO A 36 -5.26 -5.17 -1.06
C PRO A 36 -4.89 -5.49 0.40
N ALA A 37 -3.65 -5.94 0.65
CA ALA A 37 -3.18 -6.19 2.01
C ALA A 37 -3.15 -4.89 2.84
N LEU A 38 -2.59 -3.80 2.30
CA LEU A 38 -2.55 -2.50 2.97
C LEU A 38 -3.95 -1.91 3.18
N GLU A 39 -4.84 -2.01 2.19
CA GLU A 39 -6.21 -1.51 2.29
C GLU A 39 -6.98 -2.19 3.42
N VAL A 40 -6.90 -3.52 3.51
CA VAL A 40 -7.57 -4.29 4.58
C VAL A 40 -6.93 -4.02 5.94
N ALA A 41 -5.60 -4.10 6.04
CA ALA A 41 -4.90 -3.92 7.30
C ALA A 41 -5.09 -2.50 7.88
N TYR A 42 -5.02 -1.47 7.03
CA TYR A 42 -5.25 -0.09 7.46
C TYR A 42 -6.70 0.16 7.84
N ALA A 43 -7.67 -0.42 7.11
CA ALA A 43 -9.08 -0.31 7.49
C ALA A 43 -9.35 -0.95 8.86
N ALA A 44 -8.75 -2.12 9.13
CA ALA A 44 -8.83 -2.80 10.42
C ALA A 44 -8.17 -1.96 11.54
N TYR A 45 -6.98 -1.43 11.30
CA TYR A 45 -6.30 -0.51 12.22
C TYR A 45 -7.18 0.71 12.55
N ARG A 46 -7.69 1.41 11.53
CA ARG A 46 -8.58 2.57 11.75
C ARG A 46 -9.89 2.20 12.44
N ALA A 47 -10.34 0.96 12.32
CA ALA A 47 -11.52 0.45 13.02
C ALA A 47 -11.25 0.20 14.51
N SER A 48 -10.09 -0.33 14.87
CA SER A 48 -9.74 -0.55 16.28
C SER A 48 -9.63 0.77 17.06
N LEU A 49 -9.16 1.84 16.40
CA LEU A 49 -9.09 3.18 16.99
C LEU A 49 -10.45 3.81 17.34
N ARG A 50 -11.55 3.34 16.74
CA ARG A 50 -12.88 3.89 17.04
C ARG A 50 -13.38 3.52 18.45
N ASN A 51 -12.84 2.45 19.02
CA ASN A 51 -13.25 1.91 20.32
C ASN A 51 -12.23 2.19 21.43
N ASP A 52 -11.08 2.77 21.11
CA ASP A 52 -9.97 2.93 22.04
C ASP A 52 -9.29 4.30 21.87
N SER A 53 -9.31 5.12 22.92
CA SER A 53 -8.77 6.48 22.92
C SER A 53 -7.23 6.52 23.03
N ALA A 54 -6.59 5.37 23.26
CA ALA A 54 -5.24 5.32 23.83
C ALA A 54 -4.09 5.06 22.83
N HIS A 55 -4.31 5.06 21.52
CA HIS A 55 -3.20 4.97 20.56
C HIS A 55 -2.67 6.37 20.24
N GLN A 56 -2.15 7.03 21.28
CA GLN A 56 -1.37 8.25 21.13
C GLN A 56 -0.10 7.88 20.36
N GLY A 57 0.25 8.71 19.39
CA GLY A 57 1.47 8.55 18.61
C GLY A 57 2.72 8.33 19.47
N ILE A 58 3.77 7.75 18.89
CA ILE A 58 5.03 7.52 19.61
C ILE A 58 5.71 8.86 19.99
N ALA A 59 5.36 9.94 19.27
CA ALA A 59 5.77 11.31 19.54
C ALA A 59 4.70 12.31 19.05
N ALA A 60 4.82 13.58 19.43
CA ALA A 60 3.86 14.64 19.08
C ALA A 60 3.69 14.84 17.56
N ASP A 61 4.68 14.47 16.77
CA ASP A 61 4.72 14.54 15.30
C ASP A 61 4.49 13.18 14.61
N MET A 62 4.52 12.08 15.36
CA MET A 62 4.31 10.72 14.85
C MET A 62 2.94 10.19 15.22
N THR A 63 1.90 10.64 14.52
CA THR A 63 0.55 10.08 14.65
C THR A 63 0.56 8.57 14.42
N GLY A 64 -0.41 7.84 14.98
CA GLY A 64 -0.52 6.40 14.78
C GLY A 64 -0.60 6.01 13.28
N ASP A 65 -1.18 6.85 12.42
CA ASP A 65 -1.19 6.63 10.98
C ASP A 65 0.22 6.68 10.37
N VAL A 66 1.07 7.62 10.81
CA VAL A 66 2.48 7.70 10.39
C VAL A 66 3.21 6.45 10.82
N VAL A 67 3.04 6.03 12.07
CA VAL A 67 3.68 4.84 12.63
C VAL A 67 3.26 3.59 11.84
N PHE A 68 1.96 3.40 11.62
CA PHE A 68 1.43 2.26 10.85
C PHE A 68 2.11 2.16 9.47
N LEU A 69 2.15 3.27 8.74
CA LEU A 69 2.70 3.31 7.38
C LEU A 69 4.22 3.09 7.37
N MET A 70 4.95 3.66 8.34
CA MET A 70 6.38 3.43 8.49
C MET A 70 6.69 1.98 8.85
N THR A 71 5.92 1.38 9.76
CA THR A 71 6.08 -0.03 10.12
C THR A 71 5.81 -0.95 8.94
N ALA A 72 4.82 -0.64 8.09
CA ALA A 72 4.54 -1.43 6.89
C ALA A 72 5.72 -1.44 5.89
N CYS A 73 6.51 -0.37 5.80
CA CYS A 73 7.77 -0.39 5.02
C CYS A 73 8.93 -1.04 5.78
N TYR A 74 8.98 -0.87 7.10
CA TYR A 74 10.05 -1.41 7.92
C TYR A 74 10.15 -2.93 7.81
N THR A 75 9.02 -3.63 7.68
CA THR A 75 8.99 -5.09 7.50
C THR A 75 9.62 -5.57 6.21
N THR A 76 9.77 -4.70 5.21
CA THR A 76 10.39 -5.02 3.91
C THR A 76 11.81 -4.49 3.80
N CYS A 77 12.35 -3.86 4.85
CA CYS A 77 13.73 -3.39 4.86
C CYS A 77 14.70 -4.58 4.86
N THR A 78 15.41 -4.77 3.76
CA THR A 78 16.50 -5.74 3.66
C THR A 78 17.83 -4.99 3.55
N HIS A 79 18.83 -5.42 4.32
CA HIS A 79 20.19 -4.97 4.09
C HIS A 79 20.68 -5.55 2.75
N VAL A 80 21.18 -4.69 1.87
CA VAL A 80 21.87 -5.09 0.64
C VAL A 80 23.33 -4.77 0.86
N PHE A 81 24.20 -5.78 0.94
CA PHE A 81 25.63 -5.56 1.03
C PHE A 81 26.21 -5.33 -0.37
N PRO A 82 27.28 -4.52 -0.50
CA PRO A 82 27.96 -4.35 -1.79
C PRO A 82 28.41 -5.71 -2.34
N GLY A 83 27.90 -6.09 -3.51
CA GLY A 83 28.20 -7.35 -4.18
C GLY A 83 27.10 -8.42 -4.08
N ASP A 84 26.06 -8.21 -3.28
CA ASP A 84 24.91 -9.11 -3.25
C ASP A 84 24.16 -9.06 -4.59
N PRO A 85 23.72 -10.22 -5.13
CA PRO A 85 22.83 -10.23 -6.29
C PRO A 85 21.50 -9.55 -5.93
N PRO A 86 20.83 -8.89 -6.89
CA PRO A 86 19.50 -8.32 -6.66
C PRO A 86 18.56 -9.40 -6.11
N ASN A 87 17.96 -9.16 -4.94
CA ASN A 87 16.94 -10.06 -4.42
C ASN A 87 15.67 -9.91 -5.28
N PRO A 88 15.28 -10.92 -6.08
CA PRO A 88 14.10 -10.83 -6.93
C PRO A 88 12.79 -10.78 -6.13
N TYR A 89 12.84 -11.07 -4.83
CA TYR A 89 11.73 -11.00 -3.89
C TYR A 89 11.76 -9.74 -3.02
N ALA A 90 12.68 -8.80 -3.28
CA ALA A 90 12.69 -7.53 -2.57
C ALA A 90 11.39 -6.77 -2.89
N VAL A 91 10.58 -6.55 -1.85
CA VAL A 91 9.36 -5.76 -1.98
C VAL A 91 9.75 -4.28 -1.98
N ASP A 92 9.51 -3.60 -3.09
CA ASP A 92 9.63 -2.13 -3.14
C ASP A 92 8.47 -1.51 -2.35
N CYS A 93 8.72 -1.16 -1.08
CA CYS A 93 7.68 -0.51 -0.29
C CYS A 93 7.17 0.79 -0.93
N ASN A 94 8.04 1.57 -1.58
CA ASN A 94 7.63 2.83 -2.19
C ASN A 94 6.66 2.62 -3.35
N LYS A 95 6.74 1.47 -4.05
CA LYS A 95 5.79 1.08 -5.08
C LYS A 95 4.38 0.85 -4.50
N ALA A 96 4.27 0.16 -3.37
CA ALA A 96 3.00 0.01 -2.66
C ALA A 96 2.50 1.35 -2.11
N MET A 97 3.35 2.09 -1.39
CA MET A 97 2.96 3.34 -0.72
C MET A 97 2.48 4.43 -1.68
N ARG A 98 3.09 4.59 -2.86
CA ARG A 98 2.62 5.59 -3.83
C ARG A 98 1.25 5.27 -4.42
N ASN A 99 0.83 4.01 -4.43
CA ASN A 99 -0.50 3.58 -4.87
C ASN A 99 -1.52 3.58 -3.73
N PHE A 100 -1.07 3.49 -2.49
CA PHE A 100 -1.92 3.53 -1.31
C PHE A 100 -2.40 4.96 -1.00
N ARG A 101 -3.69 5.23 -1.22
CA ARG A 101 -4.26 6.60 -1.07
C ARG A 101 -4.02 7.23 0.32
N PRO A 102 -4.18 6.50 1.44
CA PRO A 102 -3.94 7.08 2.76
C PRO A 102 -2.51 7.61 2.96
N PHE A 103 -1.51 7.00 2.33
CA PHE A 103 -0.12 7.45 2.45
C PHE A 103 0.05 8.91 2.02
N ALA A 104 -0.46 9.27 0.85
CA ALA A 104 -0.37 10.63 0.34
C ALA A 104 -1.09 11.65 1.24
N LYS A 105 -2.18 11.24 1.91
CA LYS A 105 -2.91 12.09 2.85
C LYS A 105 -2.14 12.30 4.16
N VAL A 106 -1.59 11.23 4.72
CA VAL A 106 -0.85 11.25 5.99
C VAL A 106 0.44 12.07 5.87
N PHE A 107 1.20 11.85 4.80
CA PHE A 107 2.46 12.54 4.54
C PHE A 107 2.31 13.83 3.71
N LYS A 108 1.06 14.25 3.44
CA LYS A 108 0.73 15.47 2.69
C LYS A 108 1.47 15.58 1.34
N CYS A 109 1.61 14.46 0.63
CA CYS A 109 2.34 14.41 -0.64
C CYS A 109 1.59 15.18 -1.75
N PRO A 110 2.24 16.14 -2.45
CA PRO A 110 1.62 16.87 -3.56
C PRO A 110 1.16 15.94 -4.70
N THR A 111 0.00 16.21 -5.31
CA THR A 111 -0.46 15.47 -6.49
C THR A 111 0.53 15.59 -7.64
N GLY A 112 0.83 14.47 -8.29
CA GLY A 112 1.83 14.39 -9.36
C GLY A 112 3.27 14.19 -8.87
N SER A 113 3.52 14.23 -7.56
CA SER A 113 4.82 13.84 -7.01
C SER A 113 5.08 12.34 -7.18
N ARG A 114 6.35 11.92 -7.08
CA ARG A 114 6.77 10.52 -7.18
C ARG A 114 6.00 9.58 -6.24
N MET A 115 5.65 10.06 -5.05
CA MET A 115 4.90 9.30 -4.03
C MET A 115 3.38 9.56 -4.05
N ASN A 116 2.90 10.42 -4.95
CA ASN A 116 1.46 10.64 -5.15
C ASN A 116 1.15 10.86 -6.64
N PRO A 117 1.33 9.82 -7.49
CA PRO A 117 1.01 9.90 -8.91
C PRO A 117 -0.49 10.12 -9.13
N GLY A 118 -0.84 10.77 -10.25
CA GLY A 118 -2.24 11.04 -10.60
C GLY A 118 -3.07 9.78 -10.89
N LYS A 119 -2.42 8.72 -11.42
CA LYS A 119 -3.03 7.40 -11.60
C LYS A 119 -2.52 6.45 -10.52
N LYS A 120 -3.44 5.83 -9.79
CA LYS A 120 -3.17 4.83 -8.76
C LYS A 120 -3.94 3.55 -9.08
N CYS A 121 -3.49 2.43 -8.52
CA CYS A 121 -4.12 1.12 -8.66
C CYS A 121 -4.81 0.66 -7.35
N PRO A 122 -6.03 1.15 -7.03
CA PRO A 122 -6.78 0.65 -5.89
C PRO A 122 -7.32 -0.75 -6.16
N PHE A 123 -7.41 -1.59 -5.13
CA PHE A 123 -7.92 -2.95 -5.28
C PHE A 123 -9.39 -3.05 -4.83
N PHE A 124 -9.71 -2.50 -3.66
CA PHE A 124 -11.07 -2.33 -3.21
C PHE A 124 -11.54 -0.91 -3.56
N THR A 125 -12.48 -0.82 -4.49
CA THR A 125 -13.24 0.41 -4.73
C THR A 125 -14.20 0.61 -3.56
N ASN A 126 -13.96 1.64 -2.75
CA ASN A 126 -15.07 2.36 -2.14
C ASN A 126 -15.66 3.29 -3.20
#